data_AF-A0A3N0ENV4-F1
#
_entry.id   AF-A0A3N0ENV4-F1
#
_cell.length_a   1.000
_cell.length_b   1.000
_cell.length_c   1.000
_cell.angle_alpha   90.00
_cell.angle_beta   90.00
_cell.angle_gamma   90.00
#
_symmetry.space_group_name_H-M   'P 1'
#
loop_
_entity.id
_entity.type
_entity.pdbx_description
1 polymer ?
#
loop_
_entity_poly.entity_id
_entity_poly.type
_entity_poly.pdbx_seq_one_letter_code
_entity_poly.pdbx_strand_id
1 'polypeptide(L)'
;MYSIVVVPEYDMGEDDNSRPVFTFEAEEAAISGKEPERGHFKKEDYVTFVKNGDNSITWEVNPGLAGEYLLRFRYMNTNAEAIKVRLQIESSDGIMLRDDDISFPVAGVKWKILNTTTGGYINAGTYKIRLSAPDLSRLRLDKMEFQ
;
A
#
# COMPACT_ATOMS: atom_id res chain seq x y z
N MET A 1 10.60 50.24 2.19
CA MET A 1 11.63 49.27 2.59
C MET A 1 11.06 47.90 2.24
N TYR A 2 11.52 47.29 1.14
CA TYR A 2 11.00 46.00 0.69
C TYR A 2 11.95 44.90 1.16
N SER A 3 11.46 43.98 1.98
CA SER A 3 12.21 42.78 2.36
C SER A 3 12.11 41.77 1.23
N ILE A 4 13.24 41.43 0.62
CA ILE A 4 13.34 40.27 -0.29
C ILE A 4 13.58 39.06 0.61
N VAL A 5 12.65 38.10 0.56
CA VAL A 5 12.83 36.78 1.17
C VAL A 5 13.37 35.87 0.09
N VAL A 6 14.62 35.43 0.24
CA VAL A 6 15.18 34.33 -0.57
C VAL A 6 14.71 33.03 0.08
N VAL A 7 13.87 32.29 -0.63
CA VAL A 7 13.52 30.92 -0.26
C VAL A 7 14.64 30.02 -0.80
N PRO A 8 15.28 29.18 0.04
CA PRO A 8 16.25 28.22 -0.46
C PRO A 8 15.55 27.23 -1.40
N GLU A 9 16.08 27.10 -2.61
CA GLU A 9 15.68 26.07 -3.55
C GLU A 9 16.20 24.73 -3.01
N TYR A 10 15.28 23.87 -2.58
CA TYR A 10 15.62 22.55 -2.06
C TYR A 10 15.83 21.63 -3.28
N ASP A 11 17.07 21.49 -3.73
CA ASP A 11 17.45 20.48 -4.72
C ASP A 11 17.51 19.12 -4.02
N MET A 12 16.44 18.32 -4.17
CA MET A 12 16.33 16.96 -3.64
C MET A 12 17.15 15.95 -4.47
N GLY A 13 18.06 16.39 -5.34
CA GLY A 13 18.67 15.54 -6.35
C GLY A 13 17.64 15.07 -7.37
N GLU A 14 18.10 14.49 -8.48
CA GLU A 14 17.19 13.75 -9.35
C GLU A 14 16.56 12.61 -8.54
N ASP A 15 15.24 12.59 -8.44
CA ASP A 15 14.51 11.36 -8.09
C ASP A 15 15.05 10.28 -9.04
N ASP A 16 15.84 9.34 -8.52
CA ASP A 16 16.31 8.18 -9.28
C ASP A 16 15.11 7.25 -9.51
N ASN A 17 14.20 7.72 -10.35
CA ASN A 17 12.96 7.08 -10.75
C ASN A 17 13.23 6.02 -11.84
N SER A 18 14.46 5.50 -11.89
CA SER A 18 14.90 4.51 -12.89
C SER A 18 14.39 3.10 -12.59
N ARG A 19 13.97 2.82 -11.35
CA ARG A 19 13.43 1.51 -10.98
C ARG A 19 12.08 1.27 -11.65
N PRO A 20 11.87 0.09 -12.24
CA PRO A 20 10.60 -0.27 -12.84
C PRO A 20 9.50 -0.31 -11.78
N VAL A 21 8.31 0.16 -12.16
CA VAL A 21 7.12 0.07 -11.32
C VAL A 21 6.46 -1.28 -11.58
N PHE A 22 6.40 -2.12 -10.57
CA PHE A 22 5.63 -3.36 -10.63
C PHE A 22 4.23 -3.12 -10.09
N THR A 23 3.22 -3.58 -10.83
CA THR A 23 1.81 -3.46 -10.45
C THR A 23 1.28 -4.82 -10.05
N PHE A 24 0.57 -4.86 -8.92
CA PHE A 24 -0.07 -6.06 -8.39
C PHE A 24 -1.55 -5.74 -8.15
N GLU A 25 -2.44 -6.35 -8.93
CA GLU A 25 -3.88 -6.17 -8.79
C GLU A 25 -4.38 -6.81 -7.48
N ALA A 26 -5.39 -6.21 -6.84
CA ALA A 26 -5.90 -6.70 -5.56
C ALA A 26 -6.68 -8.01 -5.73
N GLU A 27 -7.39 -8.19 -6.84
CA GLU A 27 -8.22 -9.36 -7.12
C GLU A 27 -7.43 -10.65 -7.36
N GLU A 28 -6.16 -10.53 -7.75
CA GLU A 28 -5.20 -11.62 -7.95
C GLU A 28 -4.41 -11.95 -6.68
N ALA A 29 -4.50 -11.12 -5.65
CA ALA A 29 -3.77 -11.30 -4.40
C ALA A 29 -4.30 -12.49 -3.57
N ALA A 30 -3.47 -12.96 -2.64
CA ALA A 30 -3.90 -13.96 -1.65
C ALA A 30 -4.76 -13.28 -0.58
N ILE A 31 -6.04 -13.66 -0.52
CA ILE A 31 -7.05 -13.06 0.38
C ILE A 31 -7.47 -14.08 1.44
N SER A 32 -7.54 -13.64 2.69
CA SER A 32 -8.07 -14.41 3.82
C SER A 32 -9.00 -13.53 4.66
N GLY A 33 -10.06 -14.10 5.22
CA GLY A 33 -11.03 -13.36 6.02
C GLY A 33 -12.47 -13.78 5.76
N LYS A 34 -13.42 -13.00 6.26
CA LYS A 34 -14.85 -13.31 6.11
C LYS A 34 -15.47 -12.53 4.96
N GLU A 35 -16.02 -13.28 4.00
CA GLU A 35 -16.78 -12.76 2.86
C GLU A 35 -16.01 -11.69 2.08
N PRO A 36 -14.85 -12.04 1.48
CA PRO A 36 -14.19 -11.15 0.54
C PRO A 36 -15.08 -10.99 -0.70
N GLU A 37 -15.30 -9.74 -1.09
CA GLU A 37 -16.09 -9.39 -2.26
C GLU A 37 -15.16 -8.76 -3.31
N ARG A 38 -15.29 -9.25 -4.54
CA ARG A 38 -14.71 -8.61 -5.71
C ARG A 38 -15.80 -7.79 -6.38
N GLY A 39 -15.51 -6.54 -6.66
CA GLY A 39 -16.45 -5.64 -7.32
C GLY A 39 -15.79 -4.89 -8.46
N HIS A 40 -16.61 -4.17 -9.22
CA HIS A 40 -16.17 -3.33 -10.30
C HIS A 40 -16.67 -1.91 -10.05
N PHE A 41 -15.78 -0.92 -10.12
CA PHE A 41 -16.14 0.48 -10.02
C PHE A 41 -15.49 1.25 -11.15
N LYS A 42 -16.33 1.75 -12.08
CA LYS A 42 -15.94 2.45 -13.31
C LYS A 42 -15.16 1.59 -14.30
N LYS A 43 -13.83 1.58 -14.23
CA LYS A 43 -12.95 0.82 -15.14
C LYS A 43 -12.00 -0.08 -14.37
N GLU A 44 -12.15 -0.14 -13.06
CA GLU A 44 -11.23 -0.78 -12.14
C GLU A 44 -11.98 -1.85 -11.36
N ASP A 45 -11.37 -3.04 -11.30
CA ASP A 45 -11.78 -4.09 -10.39
C ASP A 45 -11.20 -3.79 -8.99
N TYR A 46 -11.85 -4.32 -7.95
CA TYR A 46 -11.39 -4.09 -6.59
C TYR A 46 -11.77 -5.23 -5.67
N VAL A 47 -11.04 -5.33 -4.55
CA VAL A 47 -11.37 -6.19 -3.41
C VAL A 47 -11.84 -5.36 -2.23
N THR A 48 -12.88 -5.81 -1.57
CA THR A 48 -13.35 -5.29 -0.27
C THR A 48 -13.73 -6.45 0.64
N PHE A 49 -13.83 -6.18 1.93
CA PHE A 49 -14.39 -7.13 2.89
C PHE A 49 -15.75 -6.62 3.36
N VAL A 50 -16.63 -7.53 3.78
CA VAL A 50 -18.01 -7.18 4.21
C VAL A 50 -18.20 -7.33 5.71
N LYS A 51 -17.46 -8.25 6.35
CA LYS A 51 -17.60 -8.57 7.77
C LYS A 51 -16.27 -8.55 8.51
N ASN A 52 -16.34 -8.31 9.81
CA ASN A 52 -15.21 -8.44 10.71
C ASN A 52 -14.78 -9.91 10.81
N GLY A 53 -13.48 -10.18 10.77
CA GLY A 53 -12.98 -11.55 10.83
C GLY A 53 -11.51 -11.72 10.47
N ASP A 54 -10.64 -10.86 11.00
CA ASP A 54 -9.19 -10.91 10.77
C ASP A 54 -8.84 -10.94 9.29
N ASN A 55 -9.38 -9.96 8.58
CA ASN A 55 -9.27 -9.85 7.14
C ASN A 55 -7.85 -9.48 6.74
N SER A 56 -7.38 -10.08 5.66
CA SER A 56 -6.07 -9.78 5.10
C SER A 56 -6.01 -9.97 3.60
N ILE A 57 -5.11 -9.22 2.98
CA ILE A 57 -4.71 -9.32 1.58
C ILE A 57 -3.19 -9.32 1.53
N THR A 58 -2.61 -10.24 0.77
CA THR A 58 -1.16 -10.45 0.68
C THR A 58 -0.70 -10.50 -0.77
N TRP A 59 0.31 -9.71 -1.08
CA TRP A 59 1.03 -9.74 -2.36
C TRP A 59 2.42 -10.30 -2.15
N GLU A 60 2.95 -10.98 -3.17
CA GLU A 60 4.34 -11.43 -3.22
C GLU A 60 5.13 -10.51 -4.16
N VAL A 61 6.26 -9.98 -3.68
CA VAL A 61 7.15 -9.10 -4.45
C VAL A 61 8.55 -9.69 -4.50
N ASN A 62 9.27 -9.41 -5.60
CA ASN A 62 10.59 -9.98 -5.88
C ASN A 62 11.58 -8.88 -6.31
N PRO A 63 12.00 -7.97 -5.41
CA PRO A 63 13.06 -7.01 -5.69
C PRO A 63 14.34 -7.70 -6.16
N GLY A 64 14.98 -7.12 -7.19
CA GLY A 64 16.22 -7.65 -7.77
C GLY A 64 17.51 -7.04 -7.18
N LEU A 65 17.39 -5.98 -6.38
CA LEU A 65 18.51 -5.25 -5.80
C LEU A 65 18.21 -4.85 -4.35
N ALA A 66 19.27 -4.59 -3.58
CA ALA A 66 19.10 -4.06 -2.24
C ALA A 66 18.67 -2.59 -2.28
N GLY A 67 17.70 -2.21 -1.45
CA GLY A 67 17.20 -0.84 -1.39
C GLY A 67 15.96 -0.71 -0.52
N GLU A 68 15.61 0.53 -0.19
CA GLU A 68 14.26 0.85 0.24
C GLU A 68 13.34 0.94 -0.99
N TYR A 69 12.10 0.46 -0.86
CA TYR A 69 11.11 0.43 -1.93
C TYR A 69 9.87 1.20 -1.54
N LEU A 70 9.30 1.94 -2.49
CA LEU A 70 8.04 2.65 -2.39
C LEU A 70 6.87 1.69 -2.63
N LEU A 71 5.89 1.73 -1.73
CA LEU A 71 4.61 1.03 -1.80
C LEU A 71 3.50 2.04 -2.05
N ARG A 72 2.71 1.83 -3.09
CA ARG A 72 1.58 2.70 -3.43
C ARG A 72 0.31 1.87 -3.49
N PHE A 73 -0.55 2.02 -2.48
CA PHE A 73 -1.84 1.35 -2.45
C PHE A 73 -2.88 2.26 -3.08
N ARG A 74 -3.47 1.84 -4.20
CA ARG A 74 -4.62 2.52 -4.79
C ARG A 74 -5.89 2.00 -4.14
N TYR A 75 -6.65 2.91 -3.54
CA TYR A 75 -7.74 2.56 -2.64
C TYR A 75 -8.91 3.54 -2.69
N MET A 76 -10.03 3.10 -2.15
CA MET A 76 -11.20 3.93 -1.88
C MET A 76 -11.78 3.56 -0.52
N ASN A 77 -11.50 4.38 0.50
CA ASN A 77 -12.13 4.27 1.82
C ASN A 77 -13.44 5.08 1.83
N THR A 78 -14.57 4.37 1.87
CA THR A 78 -15.92 4.99 1.90
C THR A 78 -16.51 5.10 3.32
N ASN A 79 -15.73 4.78 4.35
CA ASN A 79 -16.13 4.98 5.75
C ASN A 79 -16.18 6.46 6.13
N ALA A 80 -16.85 6.75 7.25
CA ALA A 80 -16.87 8.09 7.83
C ALA A 80 -15.52 8.49 8.44
N GLU A 81 -14.67 7.52 8.79
CA GLU A 81 -13.39 7.71 9.45
C GLU A 81 -12.27 6.95 8.72
N ALA A 82 -11.03 7.33 9.02
CA ALA A 82 -9.85 6.62 8.52
C ALA A 82 -9.76 5.22 9.15
N ILE A 83 -9.33 4.23 8.38
CA ILE A 83 -9.15 2.86 8.88
C ILE A 83 -7.67 2.65 9.22
N LYS A 84 -7.40 2.09 10.40
CA LYS A 84 -6.06 1.59 10.74
C LYS A 84 -5.91 0.17 10.24
N VAL A 85 -4.81 -0.09 9.55
CA VAL A 85 -4.49 -1.38 8.93
C VAL A 85 -3.06 -1.72 9.28
N ARG A 86 -2.84 -2.93 9.76
CA ARG A 86 -1.50 -3.45 10.05
C ARG A 86 -0.82 -3.82 8.75
N LEU A 87 0.32 -3.19 8.46
CA LEU A 87 1.20 -3.51 7.34
C LEU A 87 2.33 -4.40 7.85
N GLN A 88 2.46 -5.58 7.24
CA GLN A 88 3.54 -6.51 7.50
C GLN A 88 4.34 -6.79 6.23
N ILE A 89 5.66 -6.80 6.37
CA ILE A 89 6.58 -7.18 5.30
C ILE A 89 7.47 -8.29 5.83
N GLU A 90 7.34 -9.48 5.26
CA GLU A 90 8.01 -10.69 5.72
C GLU A 90 8.81 -11.30 4.56
N SER A 91 10.06 -11.68 4.81
CA SER A 91 10.86 -12.44 3.84
C SER A 91 10.35 -13.87 3.67
N SER A 92 10.72 -14.54 2.59
CA SER A 92 10.43 -15.97 2.38
C SER A 92 10.91 -16.88 3.52
N ASP A 93 11.96 -16.46 4.24
CA ASP A 93 12.57 -17.21 5.34
C ASP A 93 11.92 -16.91 6.70
N GLY A 94 10.84 -16.12 6.72
CA GLY A 94 10.06 -15.82 7.93
C GLY A 94 10.54 -14.62 8.74
N ILE A 95 11.56 -13.90 8.26
CA ILE A 95 12.03 -12.67 8.93
C ILE A 95 11.05 -11.54 8.68
N MET A 96 10.48 -10.99 9.76
CA MET A 96 9.64 -9.80 9.74
C MET A 96 10.50 -8.53 9.65
N LEU A 97 10.35 -7.78 8.57
CA LEU A 97 11.13 -6.57 8.30
C LEU A 97 10.39 -5.29 8.66
N ARG A 98 9.07 -5.31 8.53
CA ARG A 98 8.19 -4.22 8.91
C ARG A 98 6.92 -4.79 9.51
N ASP A 99 6.49 -4.22 10.63
CA ASP A 99 5.27 -4.59 11.31
C ASP A 99 4.74 -3.38 12.11
N ASP A 100 3.88 -2.59 11.50
CA ASP A 100 3.31 -1.37 12.08
C ASP A 100 1.91 -1.07 11.52
N ASP A 101 1.20 -0.15 12.18
CA ASP A 101 -0.10 0.32 11.73
C ASP A 101 0.05 1.50 10.76
N ILE A 102 -0.56 1.38 9.59
CA ILE A 102 -0.77 2.48 8.65
C ILE A 102 -2.24 2.89 8.64
N SER A 103 -2.52 4.12 8.22
CA SER A 103 -3.90 4.62 8.14
C SER A 103 -4.29 4.86 6.69
N PHE A 104 -5.50 4.42 6.32
CA PHE A 104 -6.16 4.72 5.07
C PHE A 104 -7.18 5.86 5.29
N PRO A 105 -6.84 7.12 4.94
CA PRO A 105 -7.74 8.26 5.09
C PRO A 105 -9.05 8.10 4.32
N VAL A 106 -10.12 8.77 4.78
CA VAL A 106 -11.40 8.82 4.07
C VAL A 106 -11.18 9.35 2.64
N ALA A 107 -11.68 8.60 1.66
CA ALA A 107 -11.56 8.96 0.24
C ALA A 107 -12.92 9.35 -0.38
N GLY A 108 -14.03 9.03 0.30
CA GLY A 108 -15.36 9.07 -0.30
C GLY A 108 -15.44 8.10 -1.48
N VAL A 109 -16.21 8.44 -2.52
CA VAL A 109 -16.35 7.59 -3.72
C VAL A 109 -15.35 7.98 -4.81
N LYS A 110 -14.05 8.01 -4.45
CA LYS A 110 -12.94 8.38 -5.35
C LYS A 110 -11.71 7.52 -5.08
N TRP A 111 -11.02 7.11 -6.15
CA TRP A 111 -9.72 6.46 -6.03
C TRP A 111 -8.68 7.44 -5.49
N LYS A 112 -7.91 7.00 -4.51
CA LYS A 112 -6.78 7.69 -3.89
C LYS A 112 -5.58 6.76 -3.85
N ILE A 113 -4.40 7.33 -3.65
CA ILE A 113 -3.16 6.57 -3.49
C ILE A 113 -2.63 6.85 -2.08
N LEU A 114 -2.35 5.79 -1.33
CA LEU A 114 -1.61 5.84 -0.08
C LEU A 114 -0.17 5.41 -0.37
N ASN A 115 0.78 6.32 -0.14
CA ASN A 115 2.20 6.06 -0.28
C ASN A 115 2.82 5.69 1.07
N THR A 116 3.65 4.66 1.09
CA THR A 116 4.55 4.31 2.20
C THR A 116 5.78 3.59 1.64
N THR A 117 6.70 3.13 2.46
CA THR A 117 7.90 2.42 2.00
C THR A 117 8.03 1.04 2.64
N THR A 118 9.09 0.31 2.35
CA THR A 118 9.48 -0.86 3.13
C THR A 118 9.93 -0.51 4.56
N GLY A 119 10.09 0.78 4.88
CA GLY A 119 10.55 1.29 6.19
C GLY A 119 12.06 1.19 6.40
N GLY A 120 12.78 0.70 5.40
CA GLY A 120 14.21 0.47 5.42
C GLY A 120 14.65 -0.36 4.22
N TYR A 121 15.95 -0.62 4.15
CA TYR A 121 16.55 -1.39 3.06
C TYR A 121 16.20 -2.86 3.19
N ILE A 122 15.71 -3.44 2.09
CA ILE A 122 15.52 -4.89 1.92
C ILE A 122 16.47 -5.39 0.84
N ASN A 123 16.85 -6.66 0.89
CA ASN A 123 17.75 -7.27 -0.09
C ASN A 123 16.99 -7.72 -1.34
N ALA A 124 17.73 -8.24 -2.33
CA ALA A 124 17.11 -9.02 -3.40
C ALA A 124 16.52 -10.31 -2.83
N GLY A 125 15.34 -10.70 -3.29
CA GLY A 125 14.65 -11.90 -2.81
C GLY A 125 13.13 -11.77 -2.81
N THR A 126 12.45 -12.77 -2.27
CA THR A 126 10.99 -12.85 -2.22
C THR A 126 10.47 -12.34 -0.88
N TYR A 127 9.46 -11.47 -0.94
CA TYR A 127 8.81 -10.90 0.23
C TYR A 127 7.29 -10.94 0.10
N LYS A 128 6.62 -11.11 1.23
CA LYS A 128 5.17 -10.98 1.36
C LYS A 128 4.85 -9.63 1.96
N ILE A 129 4.04 -8.85 1.25
CA ILE A 129 3.46 -7.60 1.74
C ILE A 129 2.01 -7.88 2.10
N ARG A 130 1.70 -7.83 3.39
CA ARG A 130 0.38 -8.12 3.94
C ARG A 130 -0.23 -6.89 4.57
N LEU A 131 -1.46 -6.59 4.16
CA LEU A 131 -2.35 -5.70 4.90
C LEU A 131 -3.35 -6.55 5.68
N SER A 132 -3.54 -6.25 6.96
CA SER A 132 -4.52 -6.96 7.80
C SER A 132 -5.18 -6.04 8.81
N ALA A 133 -6.46 -6.30 9.10
CA ALA A 133 -7.17 -5.67 10.19
C ALA A 133 -8.37 -6.54 10.62
N PRO A 134 -8.85 -6.41 11.87
CA PRO A 134 -10.07 -7.09 12.31
C PRO A 134 -11.28 -6.75 11.43
N ASP A 135 -11.33 -5.51 10.95
CA ASP A 135 -12.33 -5.00 10.02
C ASP A 135 -11.66 -4.18 8.90
N LEU A 136 -11.93 -4.58 7.66
CA LEU A 136 -11.52 -3.88 6.43
C LEU A 136 -12.75 -3.49 5.61
N SER A 137 -13.92 -3.44 6.25
CA SER A 137 -15.17 -3.15 5.59
C SER A 137 -15.12 -1.78 4.92
N ARG A 138 -15.69 -1.73 3.71
CA ARG A 138 -15.82 -0.49 2.91
C ARG A 138 -14.49 0.19 2.54
N LEU A 139 -13.36 -0.47 2.78
CA LEU A 139 -12.09 -0.19 2.14
C LEU A 139 -12.00 -1.02 0.87
N ARG A 140 -12.04 -0.34 -0.28
CA ARG A 140 -11.83 -0.97 -1.57
C ARG A 140 -10.38 -0.82 -1.96
N LEU A 141 -9.72 -1.92 -2.29
CA LEU A 141 -8.35 -1.96 -2.78
C LEU A 141 -8.39 -2.35 -4.26
N ASP A 142 -7.78 -1.51 -5.09
CA ASP A 142 -7.67 -1.69 -6.55
C ASP A 142 -6.35 -2.42 -6.84
N LYS A 143 -5.23 -1.80 -6.47
CA LYS A 143 -3.90 -2.35 -6.71
C LYS A 143 -2.84 -1.85 -5.75
N MET A 144 -1.73 -2.56 -5.70
CA MET A 144 -0.48 -2.12 -5.08
C MET A 144 0.59 -1.94 -6.16
N GLU A 145 1.28 -0.81 -6.16
CA GLU A 145 2.49 -0.62 -6.94
C GLU A 145 3.72 -0.68 -6.04
N PHE A 146 4.80 -1.29 -6.56
CA PHE A 146 6.07 -1.51 -5.87
C PHE A 146 7.22 -0.98 -6.74
N GLN A 147 8.09 -0.13 -6.16
CA GLN A 147 9.17 0.54 -6.90
C GLN A 147 10.41 0.78 -6.05
#